data_AF-A0A255PUV7-F1
#
_entry.id   AF-A0A255PUV7-F1
#
_cell.length_a   1.000
_cell.length_b   1.000
_cell.length_c   1.000
_cell.angle_alpha   90.00
_cell.angle_beta   90.00
_cell.angle_gamma   90.00
#
_symmetry.space_group_name_H-M   'P 1'
#
loop_
_entity.id
_entity.type
_entity.pdbx_description
1 polymer ?
#
loop_
_entity_poly.entity_id
_entity_poly.type
_entity_poly.pdbx_seq_one_letter_code
_entity_poly.pdbx_strand_id
1 'polypeptide(L)' 'MSSVNDALENARLTYEQHMRTCRQCHADAAPCAVAKHLLRLYNLARRDRMRATGHDMPHA' A
#
# COMPACT_ATOMS: atom_id res chain seq x y z
N MET A 1 1.51 -16.89 -4.68
CA MET A 1 1.41 -16.09 -3.44
C MET A 1 2.51 -15.03 -3.29
N SER A 2 3.68 -15.13 -3.92
CA SER A 2 4.75 -14.12 -3.81
C SER A 2 4.38 -12.78 -4.45
N SER A 3 3.85 -12.79 -5.67
CA SER A 3 3.53 -11.56 -6.43
C SER A 3 2.60 -10.56 -5.72
N VAL A 4 1.64 -11.04 -4.91
CA VAL A 4 0.73 -10.16 -4.14
C VAL A 4 1.45 -9.55 -2.93
N ASN A 5 2.37 -10.29 -2.32
CA ASN A 5 3.21 -9.77 -1.23
C ASN A 5 4.24 -8.76 -1.76
N ASP A 6 4.85 -9.03 -2.91
CA ASP A 6 5.74 -8.11 -3.61
C ASP A 6 5.01 -6.81 -3.99
N ALA A 7 3.78 -6.90 -4.48
CA ALA A 7 2.95 -5.74 -4.81
C ALA A 7 2.62 -4.88 -3.58
N LEU A 8 2.36 -5.51 -2.43
CA LEU A 8 2.09 -4.81 -1.17
C LEU A 8 3.33 -4.08 -0.65
N GLU A 9 4.48 -4.75 -0.61
CA GLU A 9 5.74 -4.16 -0.16
C GLU A 9 6.18 -3.03 -1.09
N ASN A 10 6.04 -3.19 -2.41
CA ASN A 10 6.33 -2.14 -3.38
C ASN A 10 5.42 -0.90 -3.19
N ALA A 11 4.11 -1.11 -2.99
CA ALA A 11 3.17 -0.03 -2.74
C ALA A 11 3.49 0.72 -1.42
N ARG A 12 3.92 -0.03 -0.40
CA ARG A 12 4.36 0.52 0.88
C ARG A 12 5.60 1.39 0.72
N LEU A 13 6.65 0.87 0.10
CA LEU A 13 7.90 1.59 -0.13
C LEU A 13 7.67 2.86 -0.95
N THR A 14 6.81 2.78 -1.97
CA THR A 14 6.46 3.94 -2.81
C THR A 14 5.76 5.04 -1.99
N TYR A 15 4.82 4.66 -1.11
CA TYR A 15 4.14 5.60 -0.21
C TYR A 15 5.12 6.25 0.78
N GLU A 16 5.95 5.46 1.46
CA GLU A 16 6.92 5.95 2.43
C GLU A 16 7.97 6.87 1.77
N GLN A 17 8.46 6.49 0.59
CA GLN A 17 9.40 7.30 -0.17
C GLN A 17 8.79 8.65 -0.55
N HIS A 18 7.52 8.67 -0.98
CA HIS A 18 6.81 9.89 -1.31
C HIS A 18 6.59 10.80 -0.09
N MET A 19 6.26 10.24 1.07
CA MET A 19 6.13 11.00 2.31
C MET A 19 7.44 11.70 2.71
N ARG A 20 8.60 11.09 2.42
CA ARG A 20 9.92 11.67 2.70
C ARG A 20 10.36 12.71 1.66
N THR A 21 9.98 12.57 0.40
CA THR A 21 10.46 13.44 -0.70
C THR A 21 9.48 14.55 -1.06
N CYS A 22 8.19 14.39 -0.77
CA CYS A 22 7.19 15.38 -1.12
C CYS A 22 7.21 16.54 -0.13
N ARG A 23 7.60 17.72 -0.62
CA ARG A 23 7.63 18.96 0.18
C ARG A 23 6.27 19.30 0.79
N GLN A 24 5.15 19.08 0.10
CA GLN A 24 3.80 19.34 0.64
C GLN A 24 3.49 18.43 1.83
N CYS A 25 3.73 17.12 1.69
CA CYS A 25 3.52 16.16 2.76
C CYS A 25 4.45 16.41 3.96
N HIS A 26 5.67 16.88 3.70
CA HIS A 26 6.65 17.21 4.73
C HIS A 26 6.36 18.54 5.44
N ALA A 27 5.87 19.55 4.72
CA ALA A 27 5.70 20.91 5.24
C ALA A 27 4.39 21.11 6.00
N ASP A 28 3.29 20.54 5.51
CA ASP A 28 1.94 20.85 6.01
C ASP A 28 1.32 19.71 6.83
N ALA A 29 2.00 18.56 6.91
CA ALA A 29 1.46 17.28 7.39
C ALA A 29 0.14 16.83 6.70
N ALA A 30 -0.36 17.61 5.72
CA ALA A 30 -1.53 17.30 4.93
C ALA A 30 -1.13 16.36 3.78
N PRO A 31 -1.76 15.18 3.65
CA PRO A 31 -1.44 14.26 2.58
C PRO A 31 -1.86 14.85 1.24
N CYS A 32 -0.89 15.06 0.35
CA CYS A 32 -1.15 15.54 -1.00
C CYS A 32 -1.95 14.50 -1.81
N ALA A 33 -2.45 14.90 -2.99
CA ALA A 33 -3.25 14.00 -3.84
C ALA A 33 -2.51 12.70 -4.21
N VAL A 34 -1.19 12.78 -4.42
CA VAL A 34 -0.34 11.62 -4.72
C VAL A 34 -0.20 10.73 -3.50
N ALA A 35 0.06 11.28 -2.31
CA ALA A 35 0.09 10.50 -1.07
C ALA A 35 -1.23 9.77 -0.81
N LYS A 36 -2.38 10.44 -1.04
CA LYS A 36 -3.71 9.82 -0.97
C LYS A 36 -3.88 8.69 -1.98
N HIS A 37 -3.39 8.87 -3.20
CA HIS A 37 -3.44 7.84 -4.24
C HIS A 37 -2.58 6.62 -3.87
N LEU A 38 -1.34 6.84 -3.44
CA LEU A 38 -0.42 5.79 -3.01
C LEU A 38 -0.95 5.02 -1.80
N LEU A 39 -1.54 5.72 -0.82
CA LEU A 39 -2.19 5.09 0.31
C LEU A 39 -3.40 4.23 -0.13
N ARG A 40 -4.17 4.67 -1.12
CA ARG A 40 -5.27 3.88 -1.69
C ARG A 40 -4.75 2.59 -2.34
N LEU A 41 -3.66 2.68 -3.12
CA LEU A 41 -3.04 1.51 -3.74
C LEU A 41 -2.52 0.51 -2.71
N TYR A 42 -1.83 0.99 -1.67
CA TYR A 42 -1.39 0.16 -0.55
C TYR A 42 -2.56 -0.57 0.14
N ASN A 43 -3.65 0.15 0.43
CA ASN A 43 -4.83 -0.46 1.03
C ASN A 43 -5.50 -1.50 0.13
N LEU A 44 -5.52 -1.27 -1.19
CA LEU A 44 -6.03 -2.23 -2.15
C LEU A 44 -5.17 -3.50 -2.16
N ALA A 45 -3.85 -3.36 -2.28
CA ALA A 45 -2.91 -4.48 -2.22
C ALA A 45 -3.02 -5.24 -0.88
N ARG A 46 -3.26 -4.54 0.24
CA ARG A 46 -3.45 -5.15 1.56
C ARG A 46 -4.73 -6.00 1.59
N ARG A 47 -5.82 -5.50 1.01
CA ARG A 47 -7.09 -6.25 0.89
C ARG A 47 -6.92 -7.46 -0.01
N ASP A 48 -6.20 -7.32 -1.12
CA ASP A 48 -5.93 -8.41 -2.05
C ASP A 48 -5.11 -9.52 -1.37
N ARG A 49 -4.07 -9.14 -0.60
CA ARG A 49 -3.33 -10.08 0.25
C ARG A 49 -4.23 -10.81 1.23
N MET A 50 -5.13 -10.11 1.93
CA MET A 50 -6.06 -10.76 2.87
C MET A 50 -7.03 -11.72 2.17
N ARG A 51 -7.46 -11.41 0.94
CA ARG A 51 -8.28 -12.31 0.12
C ARG A 51 -7.49 -13.53 -0.34
N ALA A 52 -6.25 -13.34 -0.80
CA ALA A 52 -5.36 -14.41 -1.19
C ALA A 52 -5.05 -15.36 -0.03
N THR A 53 -4.82 -14.84 1.18
CA THR A 53 -4.64 -15.66 2.39
C THR A 53 -5.94 -16.28 2.90
N GLY A 54 -7.09 -15.62 2.72
CA GLY A 54 -8.39 -16.14 3.12
C GLY A 54 -8.92 -17.26 2.22
N HIS A 55 -8.50 -17.27 0.95
CA HIS A 55 -8.78 -18.37 0.01
C HIS A 55 -7.90 -19.61 0.26
N ASP A 56 -6.85 -19.47 1.08
CA ASP A 56 -5.93 -20.56 1.45
C ASP A 56 -6.35 -21.27 2.74
N MET A 57 -7.50 -20.90 3.34
CA MET A 57 -8.10 -21.74 4.38
C MET A 57 -8.73 -22.96 3.71
N PRO A 58 -8.20 -24.18 3.89
CA PRO A 58 -8.82 -25.37 3.33
C PRO A 58 -10.21 -25.52 3.95
N HIS A 59 -11.22 -25.60 3.09
CA HIS A 59 -12.52 -26.11 3.48
C HIS A 59 -12.30 -27.56 3.95
N ALA A 60 -12.52 -27.80 5.24
CA ALA A 60 -12.49 -29.13 5.83
C ALA A 60 -13.62 -30.01 5.29
#